data_AF-A0A0X3TEN1-F1
#
_entry.id   AF-A0A0X3TEN1-F1
#
_cell.length_a   1.000
_cell.length_b   1.000
_cell.length_c   1.000
_cell.angle_alpha   90.00
_cell.angle_beta   90.00
_cell.angle_gamma   90.00
#
_symmetry.space_group_name_H-M   'P 1'
#
loop_
_entity.id
_entity.type
_entity.pdbx_description
1 polymer ?
#
loop_
_entity_poly.entity_id
_entity_poly.type
_entity_poly.pdbx_seq_one_letter_code
_entity_poly.pdbx_strand_id
1 'polypeptide(L)'
;MNALHTKTQPRPHLKTSHKNLAWVLAAVNEMIEESMYHCQTFGHTLQAHHNPNAARIFDSMLPHFESEQSFLLDKLPKVQLPSIPPWEIPHQEYEHPAMRLFQAHYLMTEAEAWKLMGEMIQVHTCFYNQLLEELQQDEIRELLQSLQKHCQICREMCKQQSLTIEPHPEDLDPPNIQG
;
A
#
# COMPACT_ATOMS: atom_id res chain seq x y z
N MET A 1 50.27 4.68 21.83
CA MET A 1 49.61 3.39 21.53
C MET A 1 48.43 3.70 20.63
N ASN A 2 48.45 3.16 19.41
CA ASN A 2 47.49 3.40 18.34
C ASN A 2 46.16 2.68 18.61
N ALA A 3 45.03 3.34 18.32
CA ALA A 3 43.81 2.64 17.93
C ALA A 3 42.92 3.55 17.06
N LEU A 4 43.06 3.32 15.74
CA LEU A 4 42.01 3.28 14.73
C LEU A 4 41.07 4.50 14.62
N HIS A 5 41.52 5.46 13.82
CA HIS A 5 40.61 6.20 12.93
C HIS A 5 39.93 5.22 11.97
N THR A 6 38.70 4.81 12.29
CA THR A 6 37.77 4.29 11.29
C THR A 6 37.48 5.43 10.33
N LYS A 7 38.19 5.44 9.20
CA LYS A 7 37.83 6.21 8.01
C LYS A 7 36.40 5.85 7.67
N THR A 8 35.46 6.75 7.93
CA THR A 8 34.14 6.74 7.31
C THR A 8 34.41 6.83 5.81
N GLN A 9 34.33 5.69 5.12
CA GLN A 9 34.38 5.69 3.66
C GLN A 9 33.26 6.61 3.17
N PRO A 10 33.53 7.51 2.21
CA PRO A 10 32.47 8.27 1.58
C PRO A 10 31.53 7.27 0.94
N ARG A 11 30.30 7.19 1.47
CA ARG A 11 29.25 6.33 0.91
C ARG A 11 29.12 6.74 -0.56
N PRO A 12 29.26 5.80 -1.52
CA PRO A 12 29.03 6.15 -2.91
C PRO A 12 27.63 6.74 -2.95
N HIS A 13 27.52 7.99 -3.40
CA HIS A 13 26.25 8.62 -3.67
C HIS A 13 25.55 7.73 -4.70
N LEU A 14 24.77 6.75 -4.23
CA LEU A 14 23.74 6.11 -5.03
C LEU A 14 22.96 7.28 -5.58
N LYS A 15 23.12 7.54 -6.87
CA LYS A 15 22.40 8.63 -7.53
C LYS A 15 20.93 8.35 -7.24
N THR A 16 20.37 9.17 -6.35
CA THR A 16 19.01 9.13 -5.85
C THR A 16 18.04 9.63 -6.91
N SER A 17 18.13 9.03 -8.08
CA SER A 17 17.26 9.31 -9.20
C SER A 17 16.41 8.08 -9.38
N HIS A 18 15.11 8.29 -9.58
CA HIS A 18 14.14 7.35 -10.15
C HIS A 18 14.73 6.52 -11.31
N LYS A 19 15.74 7.02 -12.03
CA LYS A 19 16.51 6.28 -13.04
C LYS A 19 17.37 5.12 -12.49
N ASN A 20 17.37 4.86 -11.19
CA ASN A 20 18.10 3.76 -10.57
C ASN A 20 17.12 2.63 -10.24
N LEU A 21 17.27 1.49 -10.93
CA LEU A 21 16.49 0.28 -10.73
C LEU A 21 16.38 -0.14 -9.25
N ALA A 22 17.49 -0.06 -8.50
CA ALA A 22 17.50 -0.41 -7.09
C ALA A 22 16.60 0.49 -6.24
N TRP A 23 16.54 1.77 -6.58
CA TRP A 23 15.70 2.74 -5.89
C TRP A 23 14.23 2.47 -6.18
N VAL A 24 13.87 2.21 -7.45
CA VAL A 24 12.49 1.89 -7.85
C VAL A 24 12.02 0.61 -7.16
N LEU A 25 12.85 -0.43 -7.15
CA LEU A 25 12.50 -1.68 -6.47
C LEU A 25 12.32 -1.49 -4.96
N ALA A 26 13.15 -0.68 -4.30
CA ALA A 26 12.92 -0.35 -2.89
C ALA A 26 11.62 0.43 -2.69
N ALA A 27 11.33 1.40 -3.56
CA ALA A 27 10.10 2.21 -3.51
C ALA A 27 8.83 1.37 -3.61
N VAL A 28 8.80 0.46 -4.58
CA VAL A 28 7.68 -0.46 -4.75
C VAL A 28 7.60 -1.43 -3.57
N ASN A 29 8.72 -2.04 -3.15
CA ASN A 29 8.71 -2.99 -2.04
C ASN A 29 8.13 -2.38 -0.78
N GLU A 30 8.56 -1.18 -0.43
CA GLU A 30 8.14 -0.63 0.85
C GLU A 30 6.72 -0.10 0.85
N MET A 31 6.24 0.42 -0.29
CA MET A 31 4.81 0.71 -0.44
C MET A 31 3.97 -0.54 -0.18
N ILE A 32 4.41 -1.72 -0.65
CA ILE A 32 3.73 -2.99 -0.43
C ILE A 32 3.82 -3.41 1.05
N GLU A 33 4.99 -3.31 1.67
CA GLU A 33 5.20 -3.67 3.09
C GLU A 33 4.37 -2.80 4.04
N GLU A 34 4.34 -1.49 3.81
CA GLU A 34 3.51 -0.55 4.58
C GLU A 34 2.02 -0.85 4.41
N SER A 35 1.57 -1.13 3.18
CA SER A 35 0.18 -1.54 2.92
C SER A 35 -0.20 -2.82 3.68
N MET A 36 0.68 -3.84 3.71
CA MET A 36 0.45 -5.06 4.49
C MET A 36 0.42 -4.79 5.98
N TYR A 37 1.41 -4.06 6.51
CA TYR A 37 1.51 -3.71 7.93
C TYR A 37 0.25 -2.98 8.42
N HIS A 38 -0.20 -1.99 7.66
CA HIS A 38 -1.39 -1.24 8.02
C HIS A 38 -2.67 -2.07 7.88
N CYS A 39 -2.81 -2.91 6.84
CA CYS A 39 -3.96 -3.81 6.74
C CYS A 39 -4.08 -4.71 7.97
N GLN A 40 -2.98 -5.33 8.40
CA GLN A 40 -2.96 -6.16 9.61
C GLN A 40 -3.31 -5.34 10.86
N THR A 41 -2.73 -4.14 11.00
CA THR A 41 -2.96 -3.27 12.15
C THR A 41 -4.42 -2.84 12.26
N PHE A 42 -5.03 -2.41 11.15
CA PHE A 42 -6.44 -2.00 11.13
C PHE A 42 -7.39 -3.18 11.28
N GLY A 43 -7.09 -4.32 10.65
CA GLY A 43 -7.83 -5.57 10.84
C GLY A 43 -7.90 -5.96 12.32
N HIS A 44 -6.75 -6.01 13.00
CA HIS A 44 -6.69 -6.29 14.44
C HIS A 44 -7.43 -5.24 15.28
N THR A 45 -7.29 -3.96 14.95
CA THR A 45 -7.97 -2.87 15.67
C THR A 45 -9.49 -3.02 15.57
N LEU A 46 -10.02 -3.29 14.38
CA LEU A 46 -11.45 -3.51 14.16
C LEU A 46 -11.96 -4.75 14.89
N GLN A 47 -11.19 -5.84 14.93
CA GLN A 47 -11.52 -7.01 15.74
C GLN A 47 -11.61 -6.67 17.24
N ALA A 48 -10.65 -5.91 17.76
CA ALA A 48 -10.64 -5.48 19.16
C ALA A 48 -11.84 -4.59 19.53
N HIS A 49 -12.39 -3.85 18.55
CA HIS A 49 -13.59 -3.02 18.71
C HIS A 49 -14.89 -3.71 18.27
N HIS A 50 -14.92 -5.05 18.23
CA HIS A 50 -16.10 -5.86 17.91
C HIS A 50 -16.69 -5.61 16.50
N ASN A 51 -15.84 -5.24 15.54
CA ASN A 51 -16.21 -5.11 14.14
C ASN A 51 -15.50 -6.16 13.26
N PRO A 52 -15.82 -7.47 13.43
CA PRO A 52 -15.17 -8.55 12.71
C PRO A 52 -15.51 -8.54 11.21
N ASN A 53 -16.60 -7.89 10.84
CA ASN A 53 -17.09 -7.77 9.48
C ASN A 53 -16.18 -6.88 8.63
N ALA A 54 -15.93 -5.64 9.08
CA ALA A 54 -14.97 -4.77 8.43
C ALA A 54 -13.54 -5.32 8.52
N ALA A 55 -13.15 -5.91 9.67
CA ALA A 55 -11.82 -6.47 9.85
C ALA A 55 -11.46 -7.54 8.81
N ARG A 56 -12.40 -8.44 8.49
CA ARG A 56 -12.20 -9.50 7.48
C ARG A 56 -11.87 -8.94 6.10
N ILE A 57 -12.30 -7.71 5.79
CA ILE A 57 -11.99 -7.08 4.51
C ILE A 57 -10.49 -6.79 4.41
N PHE A 58 -9.87 -6.27 5.46
CA PHE A 58 -8.42 -6.02 5.49
C PHE A 58 -7.63 -7.34 5.39
N ASP A 59 -8.06 -8.39 6.10
CA ASP A 59 -7.46 -9.71 6.00
C ASP A 59 -7.56 -10.28 4.57
N SER A 60 -8.70 -10.08 3.90
CA SER A 60 -8.93 -10.55 2.54
C SER A 60 -8.06 -9.85 1.49
N MET A 61 -7.49 -8.70 1.82
CA MET A 61 -6.61 -7.92 0.94
C MET A 61 -5.14 -8.29 1.07
N LEU A 62 -4.72 -8.94 2.16
CA LEU A 62 -3.32 -9.33 2.34
C LEU A 62 -2.78 -10.20 1.18
N PRO A 63 -3.50 -11.21 0.67
CA PRO A 63 -3.03 -12.01 -0.46
C PRO A 63 -2.77 -11.18 -1.74
N HIS A 64 -3.45 -10.04 -1.90
CA HIS A 64 -3.20 -9.15 -3.03
C HIS A 64 -1.78 -8.55 -2.94
N PHE A 65 -1.44 -7.99 -1.78
CA PHE A 65 -0.14 -7.36 -1.52
C PHE A 65 0.99 -8.38 -1.47
N GLU A 66 0.76 -9.56 -0.89
CA GLU A 66 1.71 -10.67 -0.95
C GLU A 66 2.02 -11.08 -2.40
N SER A 67 1.00 -11.10 -3.26
CA SER A 67 1.18 -11.34 -4.69
C SER A 67 1.96 -10.21 -5.38
N GLU A 68 1.71 -8.93 -5.06
CA GLU A 68 2.53 -7.82 -5.56
C GLU A 68 4.00 -8.00 -5.12
N GLN A 69 4.23 -8.34 -3.86
CA GLN A 69 5.58 -8.54 -3.33
C GLN A 69 6.28 -9.70 -4.03
N SER A 70 5.56 -10.78 -4.36
CA SER A 70 6.11 -11.92 -5.10
C SER A 70 6.63 -11.53 -6.49
N PHE A 71 5.88 -10.69 -7.23
CA PHE A 71 6.33 -10.19 -8.54
C PHE A 71 7.65 -9.41 -8.44
N LEU A 72 7.83 -8.69 -7.34
CA LEU A 72 9.03 -7.91 -7.07
C LEU A 72 10.20 -8.78 -6.59
N LEU A 73 9.94 -9.75 -5.72
CA LEU A 73 10.94 -10.70 -5.20
C LEU A 73 11.55 -11.57 -6.31
N ASP A 74 10.84 -11.82 -7.41
CA ASP A 74 11.42 -12.49 -8.59
C ASP A 74 12.53 -11.66 -9.27
N LYS A 75 12.56 -10.34 -9.05
CA LYS A 75 13.53 -9.40 -9.64
C LYS A 75 14.61 -8.96 -8.66
N LEU A 76 14.34 -8.97 -7.34
CA LEU A 76 15.23 -8.51 -6.28
C LEU A 76 16.59 -9.23 -6.13
N PRO A 77 16.76 -10.55 -6.37
CA PRO A 77 18.01 -11.26 -6.09
C PRO A 77 19.24 -10.72 -6.85
N LYS A 78 19.00 -9.88 -7.87
CA LYS A 78 20.02 -9.30 -8.73
C LYS A 78 20.46 -7.89 -8.30
N VAL A 79 19.85 -7.31 -7.27
CA VAL A 79 19.97 -5.88 -6.97
C VAL A 79 20.15 -5.65 -5.47
N GLN A 80 21.18 -4.88 -5.10
CA GLN A 80 21.34 -4.42 -3.73
C GLN A 80 20.45 -3.20 -3.51
N LEU A 81 19.46 -3.32 -2.62
CA LEU A 81 18.53 -2.24 -2.32
C LEU A 81 19.24 -1.08 -1.57
N PRO A 82 18.84 0.17 -1.83
CA PRO A 82 19.30 1.31 -1.04
C PRO A 82 18.89 1.16 0.43
N SER A 83 19.73 1.69 1.33
CA SER A 83 19.41 1.75 2.77
C SER A 83 18.54 2.94 3.16
N ILE A 84 18.19 3.78 2.19
CA ILE A 84 17.43 5.01 2.40
C ILE A 84 15.99 4.70 2.02
N PRO A 85 15.04 4.90 2.94
CA PRO A 85 13.63 4.72 2.65
C PRO A 85 13.18 5.61 1.47
N PRO A 86 12.36 5.07 0.57
CA PRO A 86 11.91 5.77 -0.64
C PRO A 86 11.26 7.13 -0.39
N TRP A 87 10.51 7.31 0.70
CA TRP A 87 9.83 8.56 1.06
C TRP A 87 10.74 9.64 1.64
N GLU A 88 12.00 9.32 2.00
CA GLU A 88 12.97 10.36 2.36
C GLU A 88 13.27 11.27 1.15
N ILE A 89 12.93 10.83 -0.06
CA ILE A 89 13.03 11.60 -1.29
C ILE A 89 11.62 11.79 -1.84
N PRO A 90 10.97 12.91 -1.52
CA PRO A 90 9.58 13.12 -1.88
C PRO A 90 9.42 13.13 -3.40
N HIS A 91 8.74 12.10 -3.91
CA HIS A 91 8.13 12.14 -5.23
C HIS A 91 6.83 12.93 -5.11
N GLN A 92 6.62 13.90 -6.00
CA GLN A 92 5.46 14.80 -5.94
C GLN A 92 4.11 14.07 -5.90
N GLU A 93 4.04 12.85 -6.43
CA GLU A 93 2.82 12.05 -6.48
C GLU A 93 2.92 10.72 -5.72
N TYR A 94 3.99 10.51 -4.94
CA TYR A 94 4.01 9.42 -3.98
C TYR A 94 3.12 9.79 -2.79
N GLU A 95 1.93 9.19 -2.76
CA GLU A 95 1.07 9.21 -1.59
C GLU A 95 1.38 7.98 -0.74
N HIS A 96 1.71 8.18 0.54
CA HIS A 96 1.95 7.06 1.45
C HIS A 96 0.65 6.26 1.65
N PRO A 97 0.64 4.92 1.56
CA PRO A 97 -0.59 4.11 1.65
C PRO A 97 -1.38 4.34 2.95
N ALA A 98 -0.67 4.60 4.05
CA ALA A 98 -1.26 5.00 5.33
C ALA A 98 -2.22 6.20 5.26
N MET A 99 -2.02 7.13 4.31
CA MET A 99 -2.85 8.34 4.16
C MET A 99 -4.32 8.00 3.92
N ARG A 100 -4.59 6.93 3.17
CA ARG A 100 -5.95 6.42 3.00
C ARG A 100 -6.41 5.77 4.28
N LEU A 101 -5.59 4.90 4.84
CA LEU A 101 -5.96 4.08 5.98
C LEU A 101 -6.20 4.86 7.27
N PHE A 102 -5.69 6.09 7.41
CA PHE A 102 -6.09 7.00 8.49
C PHE A 102 -7.57 7.37 8.50
N GLN A 103 -8.30 7.12 7.40
CA GLN A 103 -9.75 7.29 7.32
C GLN A 103 -10.51 6.09 7.93
N ALA A 104 -9.82 5.00 8.27
CA ALA A 104 -10.44 3.87 8.94
C ALA A 104 -10.92 4.26 10.34
N HIS A 105 -12.12 3.84 10.71
CA HIS A 105 -12.68 4.03 12.04
C HIS A 105 -13.42 2.78 12.50
N TYR A 106 -13.51 2.59 13.81
CA TYR A 106 -14.03 1.34 14.38
C TYR A 106 -15.51 1.06 14.04
N LEU A 107 -16.29 2.11 13.75
CA LEU A 107 -17.70 2.00 13.32
C LEU A 107 -17.90 1.76 11.82
N MET A 108 -16.83 1.58 11.05
CA MET A 108 -16.96 1.49 9.60
C MET A 108 -17.72 0.23 9.17
N THR A 109 -18.56 0.39 8.17
CA THR A 109 -19.28 -0.71 7.52
C THR A 109 -18.35 -1.52 6.63
N GLU A 110 -18.79 -2.72 6.24
CA GLU A 110 -18.06 -3.52 5.25
C GLU A 110 -17.91 -2.79 3.90
N ALA A 111 -18.95 -2.04 3.48
CA ALA A 111 -18.92 -1.25 2.25
C ALA A 111 -17.87 -0.14 2.31
N GLU A 112 -17.76 0.55 3.44
CA GLU A 112 -16.73 1.56 3.69
C GLU A 112 -15.33 0.94 3.72
N ALA A 113 -15.17 -0.23 4.33
CA ALA A 113 -13.90 -0.96 4.32
C ALA A 113 -13.49 -1.33 2.89
N TRP A 114 -14.38 -1.88 2.07
CA TRP A 114 -14.09 -2.19 0.65
C TRP A 114 -13.75 -0.95 -0.17
N LYS A 115 -14.47 0.15 0.04
CA LYS A 115 -14.18 1.43 -0.60
C LYS A 115 -12.77 1.90 -0.23
N LEU A 116 -12.43 1.86 1.05
CA LEU A 116 -11.11 2.25 1.56
C LEU A 116 -9.99 1.40 0.96
N MET A 117 -10.20 0.09 0.84
CA MET A 117 -9.25 -0.80 0.15
C MET A 117 -9.11 -0.43 -1.33
N GLY A 118 -10.20 -0.11 -2.01
CA GLY A 118 -10.17 0.39 -3.38
C GLY A 118 -9.34 1.68 -3.54
N GLU A 119 -9.44 2.59 -2.57
CA GLU A 119 -8.64 3.83 -2.54
C GLU A 119 -7.15 3.55 -2.29
N MET A 120 -6.80 2.59 -1.44
CA MET A 120 -5.41 2.15 -1.25
C MET A 120 -4.84 1.51 -2.52
N ILE A 121 -5.60 0.66 -3.22
CA ILE A 121 -5.18 0.12 -4.52
C ILE A 121 -5.00 1.24 -5.57
N GLN A 122 -5.78 2.32 -5.46
CA GLN A 122 -5.61 3.49 -6.31
C GLN A 122 -4.27 4.19 -6.08
N VAL A 123 -3.78 4.27 -4.83
CA VAL A 123 -2.45 4.79 -4.51
C VAL A 123 -1.36 3.99 -5.21
N HIS A 124 -1.39 2.65 -5.10
CA HIS A 124 -0.44 1.77 -5.79
C HIS A 124 -0.48 1.99 -7.31
N THR A 125 -1.68 2.05 -7.89
CA THR A 125 -1.86 2.22 -9.34
C THR A 125 -1.30 3.56 -9.82
N CYS A 126 -1.55 4.66 -9.09
CA CYS A 126 -1.01 5.98 -9.43
C CYS A 126 0.51 5.95 -9.45
N PHE A 127 1.12 5.35 -8.41
CA PHE A 127 2.56 5.24 -8.31
C PHE A 127 3.17 4.42 -9.46
N TYR A 128 2.57 3.28 -9.81
CA TYR A 128 3.06 2.46 -10.94
C TYR A 128 2.91 3.15 -12.29
N ASN A 129 1.82 3.89 -12.52
CA ASN A 129 1.64 4.67 -13.74
C ASN A 129 2.73 5.74 -13.87
N GLN A 130 2.99 6.48 -12.80
CA GLN A 130 4.03 7.51 -12.79
C GLN A 130 5.41 6.89 -13.08
N LEU A 131 5.75 5.78 -12.44
CA LEU A 131 7.00 5.08 -12.72
C LEU A 131 7.10 4.63 -14.19
N LEU A 132 5.99 4.19 -14.81
CA LEU A 132 5.97 3.84 -16.23
C LEU A 132 6.14 5.05 -17.17
N GLU A 133 5.67 6.22 -16.78
CA GLU A 133 5.80 7.47 -17.53
C GLU A 133 7.20 8.07 -17.42
N GLU A 134 7.80 8.04 -16.22
CA GLU A 134 9.10 8.65 -15.94
C GLU A 134 10.29 7.74 -16.30
N LEU A 135 10.11 6.41 -16.28
CA LEU A 135 11.19 5.45 -16.51
C LEU A 135 11.21 4.93 -17.94
N GLN A 136 12.37 5.07 -18.57
CA GLN A 136 12.66 4.50 -19.90
C GLN A 136 13.41 3.17 -19.81
N GLN A 137 13.38 2.49 -18.67
CA GLN A 137 14.08 1.22 -18.46
C GLN A 137 13.16 0.05 -18.78
N ASP A 138 13.47 -0.67 -19.85
CA ASP A 138 12.68 -1.85 -20.26
C ASP A 138 12.70 -2.96 -19.20
N GLU A 139 13.79 -3.06 -18.41
CA GLU A 139 13.96 -4.09 -17.40
C GLU A 139 12.91 -4.05 -16.27
N ILE A 140 12.40 -2.86 -15.92
CA ILE A 140 11.35 -2.69 -14.91
C ILE A 140 9.95 -2.51 -15.52
N ARG A 141 9.85 -2.23 -16.82
CA ARG A 141 8.58 -1.99 -17.50
C ARG A 141 7.63 -3.18 -17.37
N GLU A 142 8.12 -4.39 -17.58
CA GLU A 142 7.32 -5.61 -17.47
C GLU A 142 6.78 -5.84 -16.04
N LEU A 143 7.60 -5.54 -15.03
CA LEU A 143 7.21 -5.64 -13.61
C LEU A 143 6.08 -4.64 -13.31
N LEU A 144 6.28 -3.36 -13.66
CA LEU A 144 5.29 -2.31 -13.39
C LEU A 144 3.97 -2.56 -14.13
N GLN A 145 4.01 -3.08 -15.37
CA GLN A 145 2.80 -3.47 -16.10
C GLN A 145 2.08 -4.66 -15.43
N SER A 146 2.83 -5.62 -14.90
CA SER A 146 2.26 -6.76 -14.18
C SER A 146 1.58 -6.31 -12.88
N LEU A 147 2.23 -5.44 -12.12
CA LEU A 147 1.68 -4.81 -10.91
C LEU A 147 0.43 -3.98 -11.23
N GLN A 148 0.46 -3.15 -12.27
CA GLN A 148 -0.68 -2.35 -12.70
C GLN A 148 -1.89 -3.22 -13.07
N LYS A 149 -1.66 -4.30 -13.84
CA LYS A 149 -2.71 -5.26 -14.21
C LYS A 149 -3.31 -5.94 -12.97
N HIS A 150 -2.46 -6.31 -12.02
CA HIS A 150 -2.89 -6.93 -10.76
C HIS A 150 -3.73 -5.96 -9.93
N CYS A 151 -3.30 -4.71 -9.77
CA CYS A 151 -4.08 -3.66 -9.10
C CYS A 151 -5.43 -3.41 -9.81
N GLN A 152 -5.48 -3.48 -11.15
CA GLN A 152 -6.73 -3.31 -11.89
C GLN A 152 -7.75 -4.41 -11.55
N ILE A 153 -7.31 -5.67 -11.49
CA ILE A 153 -8.16 -6.80 -11.10
C ILE A 153 -8.70 -6.58 -9.67
N CYS A 154 -7.82 -6.21 -8.75
CA CYS A 154 -8.20 -6.01 -7.36
C CYS A 154 -9.14 -4.82 -7.17
N ARG A 155 -8.92 -3.72 -7.91
CA ARG A 155 -9.80 -2.56 -7.88
C ARG A 155 -11.22 -2.90 -8.32
N GLU A 156 -11.35 -3.66 -9.40
CA GLU A 156 -12.67 -4.09 -9.89
C GLU A 156 -13.37 -4.99 -8.86
N MET A 157 -12.62 -5.89 -8.22
CA MET A 157 -13.13 -6.69 -7.09
C MET A 157 -13.62 -5.79 -5.95
N CYS A 158 -12.81 -4.83 -5.46
CA CYS A 158 -13.22 -3.93 -4.37
C CYS A 158 -14.49 -3.14 -4.73
N LYS A 159 -14.58 -2.66 -5.98
CA LYS A 159 -15.76 -1.93 -6.46
C LYS A 159 -17.01 -2.82 -6.47
N GLN A 160 -16.92 -4.04 -6.99
CA GLN A 160 -18.04 -4.98 -7.02
C GLN A 160 -18.52 -5.34 -5.60
N GLN A 161 -17.58 -5.58 -4.69
CA GLN A 161 -17.90 -5.89 -3.30
C GLN A 161 -18.57 -4.71 -2.59
N SER A 162 -18.07 -3.48 -2.80
CA SER A 162 -18.67 -2.27 -2.20
C SER A 162 -20.12 -1.99 -2.64
N LEU A 163 -20.52 -2.47 -3.83
CA LEU A 163 -21.86 -2.27 -4.39
C LEU A 163 -22.85 -3.36 -3.97
N THR A 164 -22.36 -4.51 -3.50
CA THR A 164 -23.19 -5.68 -3.17
C THR A 164 -23.72 -5.63 -1.73
N ILE A 165 -23.13 -4.78 -0.87
CA ILE A 165 -23.49 -4.65 0.53
C ILE A 165 -24.59 -3.59 0.66
N GLU A 166 -25.81 -4.02 1.00
CA GLU A 166 -26.90 -3.07 1.29
C GLU A 166 -26.57 -2.22 2.52
N PRO A 167 -26.93 -0.92 2.51
CA PRO A 167 -26.76 -0.07 3.68
C PRO A 167 -27.54 -0.65 4.86
N HIS A 168 -26.90 -0.68 6.02
CA HIS A 168 -27.58 -1.07 7.25
C HIS A 168 -28.74 -0.09 7.51
N PRO A 169 -29.96 -0.55 7.85
CA PRO A 169 -31.03 0.36 8.21
C PRO A 169 -30.55 1.22 9.37
N GLU A 170 -30.58 2.55 9.20
CA GLU A 170 -30.33 3.49 10.29
C GLU A 170 -31.25 3.12 11.46
N ASP A 171 -30.68 3.07 12.67
CA ASP A 171 -31.45 2.91 13.91
C ASP A 171 -32.54 3.99 13.92
N LEU A 172 -33.77 3.56 13.62
CA LEU A 172 -34.97 4.35 13.81
C LEU A 172 -35.14 4.50 15.31
N ASP A 173 -34.49 5.50 15.89
CA ASP A 173 -34.80 5.94 17.25
C ASP A 173 -36.32 6.16 17.32
N PRO A 174 -37.05 5.42 18.19
CA PRO A 174 -38.48 5.60 18.29
C PRO A 174 -38.77 7.04 18.73
N PRO A 175 -39.86 7.65 18.22
CA PRO A 175 -40.19 9.03 18.55
C PRO A 175 -40.30 9.14 20.07
N ASN A 176 -39.52 10.05 20.65
CA ASN A 176 -39.54 10.36 22.06
C ASN A 176 -40.94 10.90 22.42
N ILE A 177 -41.83 10.03 22.91
CA ILE A 177 -43.14 10.44 23.40
C ILE A 177 -42.90 11.11 24.75
N GLN A 178 -42.71 12.43 24.73
CA GLN A 178 -42.81 13.25 25.93
C GLN A 178 -44.28 13.28 26.35
N GLY A 179 -44.58 12.65 27.49
CA GLY A 179 -45.84 12.81 28.22
C GLY A 179 -45.86 14.08 29.05
#